data_AF-A0A2M7NRQ2-F1
#
_entry.id   AF-A0A2M7NRQ2-F1
#
_cell.length_a   1.000
_cell.length_b   1.000
_cell.length_c   1.000
_cell.angle_alpha   90.00
_cell.angle_beta   90.00
_cell.angle_gamma   90.00
#
_symmetry.space_group_name_H-M   'P 1'
#
loop_
_entity.id
_entity.type
_entity.pdbx_description
1 polymer ?
#
loop_
_entity_poly.entity_id
_entity_poly.type
_entity_poly.pdbx_seq_one_letter_code
_entity_poly.pdbx_strand_id
1 'polypeptide(L)'
;MDLKENEKKELDKLKIGQLVRSMMTIILERDLISEIEIQNLLKKDYSKFNFNVIFPILKKVDKKIPLKDNLLINGNPRYYAKPIENRKTEYLLTNEWKEYNREDFMNWLKRKVSDL
;
A
#
# COMPACT_ATOMS: atom_id res chain seq x y z
N MET A 1 5.11 13.84 11.76
CA MET A 1 6.12 13.36 10.80
C MET A 1 6.63 14.56 10.03
N ASP A 2 7.71 15.16 10.51
CA ASP A 2 8.39 16.25 9.81
C ASP A 2 9.48 15.65 8.92
N LEU A 3 9.09 15.29 7.69
CA LEU A 3 10.07 14.97 6.65
C LEU A 3 10.95 16.19 6.42
N LYS A 4 12.26 15.99 6.29
CA LYS A 4 13.15 17.09 5.89
C LYS A 4 12.72 17.59 4.50
N GLU A 5 12.75 18.91 4.30
CA GLU A 5 12.30 19.56 3.06
C GLU A 5 12.90 18.93 1.79
N ASN A 6 14.15 18.46 1.85
CA ASN A 6 14.83 17.78 0.75
C ASN A 6 14.28 16.37 0.46
N GLU A 7 13.93 15.60 1.50
CA GLU A 7 13.33 14.26 1.33
C GLU A 7 11.93 14.37 0.73
N LYS A 8 11.16 15.37 1.18
CA LYS A 8 9.85 15.69 0.60
C LYS A 8 9.95 16.03 -0.89
N LYS A 9 10.93 16.86 -1.29
CA LYS A 9 11.18 17.21 -2.70
C LYS A 9 11.56 16.00 -3.55
N GLU A 10 12.27 15.03 -3.01
CA GLU A 10 12.60 13.80 -3.73
C GLU A 10 11.38 12.87 -3.87
N LEU A 11 10.53 12.76 -2.83
CA LEU A 11 9.28 12.00 -2.89
C LEU A 11 8.26 12.61 -3.88
N ASP A 12 8.22 13.94 -3.99
CA ASP A 12 7.34 14.65 -4.93
C ASP A 12 7.71 14.41 -6.40
N LYS A 13 8.97 14.03 -6.70
CA LYS A 13 9.41 13.67 -8.06
C LYS A 13 9.01 12.26 -8.48
N LEU A 14 8.76 11.36 -7.53
CA LEU A 14 8.38 9.98 -7.84
C LEU A 14 6.97 9.92 -8.41
N LYS A 15 6.71 9.07 -9.41
CA LYS A 15 5.33 8.73 -9.80
C LYS A 15 4.61 8.09 -8.62
N ILE A 16 3.32 8.35 -8.46
CA ILE A 16 2.54 7.90 -7.30
C ILE A 16 2.66 6.40 -7.03
N GLY A 17 2.60 5.56 -8.07
CA GLY A 17 2.74 4.11 -7.90
C GLY A 17 4.12 3.71 -7.34
N GLN A 18 5.19 4.42 -7.72
CA GLN A 18 6.53 4.20 -7.18
C GLN A 18 6.63 4.69 -5.73
N LEU A 19 6.06 5.86 -5.44
CA LEU A 19 5.99 6.40 -4.08
C LEU A 19 5.28 5.41 -3.15
N VAL A 20 4.04 5.02 -3.48
CA VAL A 20 3.23 4.12 -2.65
C VAL A 20 3.91 2.77 -2.47
N ARG A 21 4.45 2.19 -3.54
CA ARG A 21 5.17 0.92 -3.45
C ARG A 21 6.37 1.00 -2.53
N SER A 22 7.19 2.04 -2.65
CA SER A 22 8.38 2.20 -1.81
C SER A 22 8.01 2.39 -0.34
N MET A 23 7.05 3.28 -0.07
CA MET A 23 6.62 3.60 1.29
C MET A 23 5.90 2.42 1.95
N MET A 24 4.96 1.76 1.27
CA MET A 24 4.25 0.61 1.83
C MET A 24 5.16 -0.59 2.08
N THR A 25 6.23 -0.75 1.28
CA THR A 25 7.26 -1.76 1.55
C THR A 25 7.93 -1.48 2.89
N ILE A 26 8.42 -0.26 3.10
CA ILE A 26 9.06 0.16 4.36
C ILE A 26 8.10 0.01 5.54
N ILE A 27 6.86 0.49 5.40
CA ILE A 27 5.84 0.49 6.46
C ILE A 27 5.53 -0.92 6.94
N LEU A 28 5.35 -1.88 6.02
CA LEU A 28 5.02 -3.25 6.38
C LEU A 28 6.24 -4.01 6.90
N GLU A 29 7.40 -3.89 6.26
CA GLU A 29 8.62 -4.59 6.69
C GLU A 29 9.09 -4.13 8.08
N ARG A 30 8.87 -2.86 8.42
CA ARG A 30 9.23 -2.26 9.72
C ARG A 30 8.09 -2.20 10.73
N ASP A 31 6.92 -2.73 10.38
CA ASP A 31 5.75 -2.79 11.28
C ASP A 31 5.29 -1.40 11.81
N LEU A 32 5.31 -0.38 10.95
CA LEU A 32 5.06 1.03 11.31
C LEU A 32 3.58 1.42 11.35
N ILE A 33 2.67 0.45 11.22
CA ILE A 33 1.23 0.64 11.34
C ILE A 33 0.65 -0.46 12.23
N SER A 34 -0.42 -0.14 12.95
CA SER A 34 -1.08 -1.12 13.81
C SER A 34 -1.67 -2.30 13.01
N GLU A 35 -1.83 -3.45 13.67
CA GLU A 35 -2.52 -4.62 13.10
C GLU A 35 -3.96 -4.27 12.64
N ILE A 36 -4.65 -3.42 13.42
CA ILE A 36 -6.00 -2.95 13.07
C ILE A 36 -5.98 -2.19 11.74
N GLU A 37 -4.94 -1.39 11.49
CA GLU A 37 -4.77 -0.67 10.24
C GLU A 37 -4.49 -1.64 9.08
N ILE A 38 -3.66 -2.66 9.28
CA ILE A 38 -3.46 -3.73 8.29
C ILE A 38 -4.80 -4.39 7.94
N GLN A 39 -5.62 -4.76 8.94
CA GLN A 39 -6.95 -5.34 8.70
C GLN A 39 -7.89 -4.38 7.95
N ASN A 40 -7.76 -3.07 8.15
CA ASN A 40 -8.53 -2.08 7.39
C ASN A 40 -8.06 -1.97 5.94
N LEU A 41 -6.75 -2.03 5.68
CA LEU A 41 -6.20 -2.00 4.31
C LEU A 41 -6.58 -3.23 3.47
N LEU A 42 -7.05 -4.32 4.09
CA LEU A 42 -7.64 -5.47 3.40
C LEU A 42 -9.09 -5.25 2.95
N LYS A 43 -9.73 -4.16 3.39
CA LYS A 43 -11.15 -3.87 3.10
C LYS A 43 -11.28 -2.91 1.92
N LYS A 44 -12.14 -3.27 0.97
CA LYS A 44 -12.46 -2.45 -0.21
C LYS A 44 -13.03 -1.09 0.17
N ASP A 45 -14.00 -1.05 1.09
CA ASP A 45 -14.69 0.20 1.43
C ASP A 45 -13.76 1.19 2.15
N TYR A 46 -12.88 0.67 3.01
CA TYR A 46 -11.84 1.48 3.65
C TYR A 46 -10.88 2.08 2.61
N SER A 47 -10.51 1.28 1.61
CA SER A 47 -9.64 1.71 0.52
C SER A 47 -10.28 2.81 -0.32
N LYS A 48 -11.58 2.66 -0.62
CA LYS A 48 -12.34 3.66 -1.37
C LYS A 48 -12.50 4.96 -0.58
N PHE A 49 -12.77 4.87 0.72
CA PHE A 49 -12.97 6.03 1.58
C PHE A 49 -11.67 6.82 1.84
N ASN A 50 -10.55 6.13 2.11
CA ASN A 50 -9.31 6.78 2.51
C ASN A 50 -8.37 7.16 1.36
N PHE A 51 -8.46 6.45 0.22
CA PHE A 51 -7.51 6.60 -0.89
C PHE A 51 -8.19 6.85 -2.24
N ASN A 52 -9.52 6.81 -2.30
CA ASN A 52 -10.27 6.82 -3.55
C ASN A 52 -9.87 5.66 -4.50
N VAL A 53 -9.48 4.50 -3.94
CA VAL A 53 -9.09 3.27 -4.68
C VAL A 53 -10.18 2.21 -4.53
N ILE A 54 -10.61 1.60 -5.65
CA ILE A 54 -11.75 0.67 -5.68
C ILE A 54 -11.42 -0.79 -5.33
N PHE A 55 -10.16 -1.08 -5.04
CA PHE A 55 -9.68 -2.39 -4.60
C PHE A 55 -9.06 -2.28 -3.21
N PRO A 56 -9.06 -3.36 -2.40
CA PRO A 56 -8.26 -3.40 -1.19
C PRO A 56 -6.82 -2.97 -1.44
N ILE A 57 -6.29 -2.04 -0.64
CA ILE A 57 -4.89 -1.62 -0.72
C ILE A 57 -3.97 -2.82 -0.57
N LEU A 58 -4.26 -3.69 0.40
CA LEU A 58 -3.56 -4.95 0.62
C LEU A 58 -4.45 -6.15 0.31
N LYS A 59 -3.82 -7.24 -0.12
CA LYS A 59 -4.43 -8.57 -0.23
C LYS A 59 -3.48 -9.58 0.40
N LYS A 60 -3.98 -10.45 1.27
CA LYS A 60 -3.17 -11.58 1.80
C LYS A 60 -2.84 -12.55 0.66
N VAL A 61 -1.60 -13.01 0.60
CA VAL A 61 -1.20 -14.09 -0.32
C VAL A 61 -1.86 -15.40 0.13
N ASP A 62 -2.62 -16.02 -0.76
CA ASP A 62 -3.09 -17.39 -0.60
C ASP A 62 -2.01 -18.35 -1.11
N LYS A 63 -1.38 -19.07 -0.17
CA LYS A 63 -0.30 -20.03 -0.44
C LYS A 63 -0.79 -21.30 -1.13
N LYS A 64 -2.10 -21.51 -1.27
CA LYS A 64 -2.69 -22.69 -1.94
C LYS A 64 -2.75 -22.55 -3.45
N ILE A 65 -2.59 -21.33 -3.97
CA ILE A 65 -2.63 -21.05 -5.42
C ILE A 65 -1.33 -20.40 -5.88
N PRO A 66 -0.96 -20.51 -7.17
CA PRO A 66 0.21 -19.84 -7.71
C PRO A 66 0.20 -18.33 -7.45
N LEU A 67 1.38 -17.74 -7.22
CA LEU A 67 1.50 -16.30 -6.98
C LEU A 67 0.91 -15.47 -8.13
N LYS A 68 1.09 -15.90 -9.38
CA LYS A 68 0.50 -15.23 -10.56
C LYS A 68 -1.02 -15.10 -10.48
N ASP A 69 -1.71 -16.09 -9.89
CA ASP A 69 -3.16 -16.13 -9.79
C ASP A 69 -3.64 -15.29 -8.60
N ASN A 70 -2.82 -15.17 -7.55
CA ASN A 70 -3.04 -14.23 -6.45
C ASN A 70 -3.12 -12.77 -6.92
N LEU A 71 -2.42 -12.40 -7.99
CA LEU A 71 -2.41 -11.02 -8.49
C LEU A 71 -3.71 -10.60 -9.18
N LEU A 72 -4.55 -11.57 -9.54
CA LEU A 72 -5.69 -11.36 -10.42
C LEU A 72 -6.97 -11.01 -9.63
N ILE A 73 -7.75 -10.11 -10.23
CA ILE A 73 -9.19 -9.94 -9.95
C ILE A 73 -9.90 -10.01 -11.30
N ASN A 74 -10.83 -10.95 -11.44
CA ASN A 74 -11.57 -11.19 -12.69
C ASN A 74 -10.63 -11.33 -13.90
N GLY A 75 -9.56 -12.12 -13.75
CA GLY A 75 -8.57 -12.38 -14.80
C GLY A 75 -7.57 -11.24 -15.07
N ASN A 76 -7.70 -10.09 -14.41
CA ASN A 76 -6.83 -8.93 -14.64
C ASN A 76 -5.86 -8.71 -13.48
N PRO A 77 -4.58 -8.40 -13.73
CA PRO A 77 -3.62 -8.09 -12.67
C PRO A 77 -3.99 -6.77 -12.00
N ARG A 78 -4.37 -6.85 -10.72
CA ARG A 78 -4.71 -5.69 -9.87
C ARG A 78 -3.73 -5.48 -8.72
N TYR A 79 -2.73 -6.34 -8.59
CA TYR A 79 -1.70 -6.24 -7.56
C TYR A 79 -0.30 -6.35 -8.15
N TYR A 80 0.66 -5.69 -7.52
CA TYR A 80 2.07 -5.82 -7.85
C TYR A 80 2.57 -7.24 -7.56
N ALA A 81 3.49 -7.72 -8.41
CA ALA A 81 3.95 -9.10 -8.37
C ALA A 81 4.87 -9.46 -7.18
N LYS A 82 5.47 -8.47 -6.51
CA LYS A 82 6.36 -8.70 -5.36
C LYS A 82 5.55 -8.61 -4.06
N PRO A 83 5.38 -9.71 -3.32
CA PRO A 83 4.79 -9.67 -1.98
C PRO A 83 5.67 -8.88 -1.01
N ILE A 84 5.03 -8.33 0.02
CA ILE A 84 5.66 -7.63 1.13
C ILE A 84 5.36 -8.42 2.39
N GLU A 85 6.38 -8.80 3.15
CA GLU A 85 6.22 -9.56 4.38
C GLU A 85 6.02 -8.63 5.59
N ASN A 86 5.02 -8.93 6.43
CA ASN A 86 4.86 -8.35 7.75
C ASN A 86 4.46 -9.47 8.72
N ARG A 87 5.21 -9.63 9.82
CA ARG A 87 4.94 -10.63 10.88
C ARG A 87 4.64 -12.04 10.33
N LYS A 88 5.47 -12.54 9.40
CA LYS A 88 5.34 -13.85 8.72
C LYS A 88 4.11 -14.00 7.80
N THR A 89 3.37 -12.92 7.56
CA THR A 89 2.27 -12.88 6.61
C THR A 89 2.70 -12.08 5.38
N GLU A 90 2.46 -12.64 4.20
CA GLU A 90 2.77 -11.98 2.93
C GLU A 90 1.53 -11.26 2.40
N TYR A 91 1.73 -10.01 1.99
CA TYR A 91 0.71 -9.15 1.44
C TYR A 91 1.09 -8.67 0.04
N LEU A 92 0.09 -8.56 -0.82
CA LEU A 92 0.19 -7.94 -2.13
C LEU A 92 -0.38 -6.53 -2.07
N LEU A 93 0.30 -5.58 -2.71
CA LEU A 93 -0.12 -4.20 -2.82
C LEU A 93 -0.84 -3.96 -4.14
N THR A 94 -2.01 -3.29 -4.10
CA THR A 94 -2.75 -2.93 -5.32
C THR A 94 -1.90 -2.07 -6.26
N ASN A 95 -2.07 -2.24 -7.57
CA ASN A 95 -1.42 -1.42 -8.59
C ASN A 95 -2.30 -0.26 -9.09
N GLU A 96 -3.51 -0.10 -8.55
CA GLU A 96 -4.50 0.90 -8.95
C GLU A 96 -4.21 2.28 -8.34
N TRP A 97 -3.07 2.87 -8.70
CA TRP A 97 -2.64 4.19 -8.24
C TRP A 97 -2.58 5.19 -9.40
N LYS A 98 -3.26 6.32 -9.24
CA LYS A 98 -3.26 7.46 -10.17
C LYS A 98 -2.85 8.72 -9.42
N GLU A 99 -2.31 9.71 -10.12
CA GLU A 99 -1.69 10.87 -9.44
C GLU A 99 -2.66 11.61 -8.51
N TYR A 100 -3.97 11.61 -8.83
CA TYR A 100 -4.98 12.19 -7.96
C TYR A 100 -5.14 11.48 -6.61
N ASN A 101 -4.61 10.25 -6.43
CA ASN A 101 -4.60 9.54 -5.15
C ASN A 101 -3.47 10.00 -4.22
N ARG A 102 -2.54 10.84 -4.69
CA ARG A 102 -1.34 11.23 -3.93
C ARG A 102 -1.68 11.92 -2.63
N GLU A 103 -2.56 12.92 -2.67
CA GLU A 103 -2.91 13.69 -1.49
C GLU A 103 -3.54 12.80 -0.41
N ASP A 104 -4.46 11.93 -0.81
CA ASP A 104 -5.09 10.96 0.08
C ASP A 104 -4.07 10.03 0.75
N PHE A 105 -3.12 9.48 -0.04
CA PHE A 105 -2.05 8.63 0.48
C PHE A 105 -1.15 9.39 1.47
N MET A 106 -0.72 10.60 1.13
CA MET A 106 0.12 11.42 2.01
C MET A 106 -0.61 11.80 3.31
N ASN A 107 -1.90 12.08 3.23
CA ASN A 107 -2.73 12.36 4.40
C ASN A 107 -2.91 11.12 5.28
N TRP A 108 -3.07 9.94 4.68
CA TRP A 108 -3.09 8.68 5.41
C TRP A 108 -1.76 8.41 6.12
N LEU A 109 -0.61 8.61 5.44
CA LEU A 109 0.72 8.44 6.04
C LEU A 109 0.86 9.26 7.33
N LYS A 110 0.53 10.55 7.28
CA LYS A 110 0.61 11.47 8.43
C LYS A 110 -0.25 11.04 9.62
N ARG A 111 -1.39 10.39 9.37
CA ARG A 111 -2.33 9.97 10.41
C ARG A 111 -2.01 8.61 11.02
N LYS A 112 -1.41 7.71 10.24
CA LYS A 112 -1.41 6.27 10.55
C LYS A 112 -0.04 5.67 10.79
N VAL A 113 1.00 6.24 10.19
CA VAL A 113 2.35 5.70 10.29
C VAL A 113 3.04 6.30 11.49
N SER A 114 3.49 5.46 12.41
CA SER A 114 4.38 5.85 13.50
C SER A 114 5.78 6.03 12.94
N ASP A 115 6.43 7.16 13.25
CA ASP A 115 7.86 7.46 13.05
C ASP A 115 8.49 6.83 11.79
N LEU A 116 8.52 7.60 10.70
CA LEU A 116 9.04 7.21 9.40
C LEU A 116 10.53 7.55 9.24
#